data_AF-A0A6I3SCG5-F1
#
_entry.id   AF-A0A6I3SCG5-F1
#
_cell.length_a   1.000
_cell.length_b   1.000
_cell.length_c   1.000
_cell.angle_alpha   90.00
_cell.angle_beta   90.00
_cell.angle_gamma   90.00
#
_symmetry.space_group_name_H-M   'P 1'
#
loop_
_entity.id
_entity.type
_entity.pdbx_description
1 polymer ?
#
loop_
_entity_poly.entity_id
_entity_poly.type
_entity_poly.pdbx_seq_one_letter_code
_entity_poly.pdbx_strand_id
1 'polypeptide(L)'
;MQQTLTFDKKFDALYKRFAKDPQGLQLLSLEGISPDKVDVGQMSHDYFTKRLADTTVDQNANSNEELSANNYQAEVTKGILKLEGYYLLWRYSMKRFGVRRANELISAIWRGELYFHDASGQGIQIPYCFAFSTQNLMLLGRPYGQLGSVSPKRADSFVAQVTETVMDLSQEFAGAVAPGDFIVNLSWYLKREGTSPDDASDRDAIVNLWQKFIHVANNKFRFCEAA
;
A
#
# COMPACT_ATOMS: atom_id res chain seq x y z
N MET A 1 29.17 -0.65 13.61
CA MET A 1 29.28 -0.78 12.13
C MET A 1 28.64 0.46 11.53
N GLN A 2 29.24 1.12 10.53
CA GLN A 2 28.61 2.22 9.79
C GLN A 2 28.18 1.70 8.41
N GLN A 3 26.89 1.78 8.09
CA GLN A 3 26.37 1.52 6.74
C GLN A 3 26.21 2.85 6.00
N THR A 4 26.53 2.88 4.71
CA THR A 4 26.46 4.11 3.89
C THR A 4 25.44 3.92 2.78
N LEU A 5 24.49 4.86 2.66
CA LEU A 5 23.53 4.93 1.56
C LEU A 5 24.16 5.67 0.37
N THR A 6 23.79 5.28 -0.85
CA THR A 6 24.43 5.74 -2.10
C THR A 6 23.73 6.95 -2.73
N PHE A 7 23.14 7.81 -1.90
CA PHE A 7 22.44 9.01 -2.37
C PHE A 7 23.36 10.03 -3.04
N ASP A 8 22.77 10.90 -3.86
CA ASP A 8 23.47 12.07 -4.39
C ASP A 8 23.97 12.96 -3.23
N LYS A 9 25.22 13.39 -3.31
CA LYS A 9 25.88 14.21 -2.27
C LYS A 9 25.07 15.45 -1.89
N LYS A 10 24.31 16.03 -2.82
CA LYS A 10 23.48 17.22 -2.58
C LYS A 10 22.24 16.89 -1.74
N PHE A 11 21.61 15.75 -1.97
CA PHE A 11 20.50 15.26 -1.14
C PHE A 11 21.00 14.91 0.26
N ASP A 12 22.14 14.22 0.31
CA ASP A 12 22.86 13.92 1.55
C ASP A 12 23.13 15.17 2.40
N ALA A 13 23.60 16.24 1.76
CA ALA A 13 23.85 17.52 2.42
C ALA A 13 22.56 18.17 2.94
N LEU A 14 21.45 18.06 2.19
CA LEU A 14 20.14 18.55 2.62
C LEU A 14 19.64 17.79 3.85
N TYR A 15 19.65 16.46 3.81
CA TYR A 15 19.22 15.62 4.93
C TYR A 15 20.09 15.84 6.16
N LYS A 16 21.42 15.87 6.01
CA LYS A 16 22.37 16.16 7.11
C LYS A 16 22.15 17.54 7.72
N ARG A 17 21.72 18.53 6.94
CA ARG A 17 21.39 19.86 7.46
C ARG A 17 20.16 19.80 8.38
N PHE A 18 19.11 19.08 8.01
CA PHE A 18 17.95 18.87 8.89
C PHE A 18 18.33 18.07 10.14
N ALA A 19 19.08 16.97 9.97
CA ALA A 19 19.46 16.10 11.09
C ALA A 19 20.39 16.77 12.12
N LYS A 20 21.18 17.78 11.72
CA LYS A 20 22.07 18.54 12.62
C LYS A 20 21.37 19.69 13.35
N ASP A 21 20.24 20.15 12.83
CA ASP A 21 19.45 21.21 13.44
C ASP A 21 18.45 20.61 14.44
N PRO A 22 18.36 21.06 15.70
CA PRO A 22 17.46 20.45 16.68
C PRO A 22 15.99 20.43 16.25
N GLN A 23 15.52 21.52 15.62
CA GLN A 23 14.16 21.60 15.10
C GLN A 23 13.98 20.70 13.87
N GLY A 24 14.94 20.72 12.95
CA GLY A 24 14.98 19.83 11.79
C GLY A 24 14.96 18.35 12.19
N LEU A 25 15.71 17.96 13.22
CA LEU A 25 15.73 16.58 13.72
C LEU A 25 14.38 16.16 14.29
N GLN A 26 13.70 17.05 15.03
CA GLN A 26 12.34 16.81 15.52
C GLN A 26 11.36 16.61 14.37
N LEU A 27 11.46 17.43 13.33
CA LEU A 27 10.65 17.31 12.12
C LEU A 27 10.89 15.98 11.38
N LEU A 28 12.16 15.58 11.22
CA LEU A 28 12.49 14.26 10.64
C LEU A 28 11.95 13.12 11.49
N SER A 29 11.91 13.28 12.82
CA SER A 29 11.36 12.27 13.73
C SER A 29 9.84 12.14 13.59
N LEU A 30 9.12 13.26 13.49
CA LEU A 30 7.68 13.27 13.19
C LEU A 30 7.38 12.68 11.81
N GLU A 31 8.24 12.94 10.84
CA GLU A 31 8.14 12.39 9.49
C GLU A 31 8.52 10.90 9.43
N GLY A 32 9.09 10.34 10.51
CA GLY A 32 9.51 8.95 10.62
C GLY A 32 10.73 8.59 9.78
N ILE A 33 11.58 9.58 9.50
CA ILE A 33 12.83 9.44 8.76
C ILE A 33 14.02 10.02 9.54
N SER A 34 13.93 10.14 10.87
CA SER A 34 15.08 10.49 11.70
C SER A 34 16.13 9.38 11.67
N PRO A 35 17.41 9.67 12.02
CA PRO A 35 18.48 8.67 11.96
C PRO A 35 18.18 7.35 12.69
N ASP A 36 17.46 7.40 13.80
CA ASP A 36 16.99 6.23 14.58
C ASP A 36 15.88 5.44 13.87
N LYS A 37 15.02 6.11 13.10
CA LYS A 37 13.94 5.47 12.31
C LYS A 37 14.44 4.85 11.00
N VAL A 38 15.58 5.33 10.50
CA VAL A 38 16.25 4.80 9.31
C VAL A 38 17.18 3.62 9.67
N ASP A 39 17.59 3.50 10.93
CA ASP A 39 18.39 2.38 11.41
C ASP A 39 17.50 1.13 11.60
N VAL A 40 17.60 0.19 10.66
CA VAL A 40 16.86 -1.07 10.68
C VAL A 40 17.14 -1.89 11.95
N GLY A 41 18.36 -1.82 12.48
CA GLY A 41 18.71 -2.53 13.73
C GLY A 41 18.00 -1.94 14.93
N GLN A 42 17.94 -0.61 15.02
CA GLN A 42 17.17 0.09 16.06
C GLN A 42 15.67 -0.16 15.92
N MET A 43 15.14 -0.10 14.70
CA MET A 43 13.73 -0.38 14.42
C MET A 43 13.35 -1.82 14.76
N SER A 44 14.23 -2.79 14.48
CA SER A 44 14.04 -4.19 14.87
C SER A 44 14.01 -4.37 16.39
N HIS A 45 14.95 -3.75 17.11
CA HIS A 45 14.95 -3.76 18.58
C HIS A 45 13.66 -3.14 19.13
N ASP A 46 13.26 -1.98 18.62
CA ASP A 46 12.07 -1.26 19.06
C ASP A 46 10.79 -2.06 18.80
N TYR A 47 10.68 -2.73 17.64
CA TYR A 47 9.54 -3.57 17.30
C TYR A 47 9.26 -4.67 18.34
N PHE A 48 10.30 -5.26 18.93
CA PHE A 48 10.15 -6.31 19.94
C PHE A 48 10.08 -5.81 21.39
N THR A 49 10.46 -4.56 21.65
CA THR A 49 10.59 -4.03 23.02
C THR A 49 9.60 -2.93 23.38
N LYS A 50 9.03 -2.26 22.38
CA LYS A 50 8.03 -1.20 22.54
C LYS A 50 6.68 -1.68 22.02
N ARG A 51 5.61 -0.94 22.32
CA ARG A 51 4.32 -1.17 21.66
C ARG A 51 4.47 -0.80 20.18
N LEU A 52 3.86 -1.59 19.30
CA LEU A 52 3.92 -1.36 17.85
C LEU A 52 3.43 0.04 17.47
N ALA A 53 2.32 0.48 18.07
CA ALA A 53 1.77 1.82 17.89
C ALA A 53 2.79 2.93 18.23
N ASP A 54 3.70 2.71 19.18
CA ASP A 54 4.72 3.69 19.57
C ASP A 54 5.99 3.61 18.69
N THR A 55 6.09 2.60 17.83
CA THR A 55 7.28 2.31 17.01
C THR A 55 7.07 2.61 15.53
N THR A 56 5.86 2.34 15.01
CA THR A 56 5.51 2.54 13.60
C THR A 56 5.79 3.96 13.13
N VAL A 57 6.18 4.05 11.86
CA VAL A 57 6.36 5.32 11.12
C VAL A 57 5.01 5.87 10.62
N ASP A 58 3.97 5.04 10.60
CA ASP A 58 2.65 5.38 10.07
C ASP A 58 1.56 4.66 10.86
N GLN A 59 0.72 5.42 11.57
CA GLN A 59 -0.40 4.90 12.34
C GLN A 59 -1.67 4.90 11.48
N ASN A 60 -2.12 3.72 11.09
CA ASN A 60 -3.41 3.50 10.43
C ASN A 60 -4.27 2.51 11.24
N ALA A 61 -5.52 2.25 10.81
CA ALA A 61 -6.44 1.35 11.51
C ALA A 61 -5.86 -0.07 11.73
N ASN A 62 -4.89 -0.47 10.89
CA ASN A 62 -4.23 -1.77 10.93
C ASN A 62 -2.92 -1.78 11.73
N SER A 63 -2.49 -0.62 12.24
CA SER A 63 -1.26 -0.47 13.05
C SER A 63 -1.44 -0.88 14.53
N ASN A 64 -2.67 -1.20 14.93
CA ASN A 64 -3.04 -1.63 16.29
C ASN A 64 -2.86 -3.15 16.52
N GLU A 65 -2.17 -3.86 15.64
CA GLU A 65 -2.16 -5.31 15.61
C GLU A 65 -0.94 -5.97 16.28
N GLU A 66 -1.11 -7.28 16.52
CA GLU A 66 -0.11 -8.16 17.14
C GLU A 66 1.17 -8.31 16.30
N LEU A 67 2.26 -8.68 16.98
CA LEU A 67 3.54 -8.95 16.33
C LEU A 67 3.40 -10.14 15.37
N SER A 68 3.86 -9.99 14.13
CA SER A 68 3.88 -11.07 13.15
C SER A 68 5.07 -10.96 12.23
N ALA A 69 5.49 -12.09 11.63
CA ALA A 69 6.63 -12.11 10.71
C ALA A 69 6.42 -11.19 9.49
N ASN A 70 5.19 -11.13 8.97
CA ASN A 70 4.84 -10.26 7.84
C ASN A 70 4.92 -8.79 8.22
N ASN A 71 4.37 -8.43 9.39
CA ASN A 71 4.38 -7.06 9.89
C ASN A 71 5.80 -6.59 10.23
N TYR A 72 6.61 -7.46 10.85
CA TYR A 72 8.01 -7.17 11.17
C TYR A 72 8.81 -6.69 9.95
N GLN A 73 8.72 -7.41 8.83
CA GLN A 73 9.47 -7.07 7.61
C GLN A 73 9.10 -5.68 7.05
N ALA A 74 7.82 -5.35 7.07
CA ALA A 74 7.33 -4.05 6.63
C ALA A 74 7.79 -2.94 7.59
N GLU A 75 7.51 -3.07 8.88
CA GLU A 75 7.71 -2.00 9.87
C GLU A 75 9.18 -1.60 10.04
N VAL A 76 10.10 -2.57 10.10
CA VAL A 76 11.52 -2.26 10.34
C VAL A 76 12.20 -1.59 9.16
N THR A 77 11.59 -1.63 7.97
CA THR A 77 12.13 -1.03 6.75
C THR A 77 11.42 0.27 6.34
N LYS A 78 10.31 0.64 6.99
CA LYS A 78 9.50 1.82 6.62
C LYS A 78 10.30 3.11 6.52
N GLY A 79 11.10 3.43 7.54
CA GLY A 79 11.85 4.69 7.57
C GLY A 79 12.89 4.80 6.47
N ILE A 80 13.63 3.71 6.20
CA ILE A 80 14.66 3.71 5.14
C ILE A 80 14.03 3.75 3.74
N LEU A 81 12.94 3.01 3.50
CA LEU A 81 12.24 3.01 2.21
C LEU A 81 11.57 4.37 1.94
N LYS A 82 10.98 5.00 2.95
CA LYS A 82 10.43 6.36 2.87
C LYS A 82 11.51 7.38 2.49
N LEU A 83 12.70 7.29 3.10
CA LEU A 83 13.82 8.17 2.76
C LEU A 83 14.32 7.94 1.33
N GLU A 84 14.42 6.69 0.87
CA GLU A 84 14.72 6.34 -0.53
C GLU A 84 13.68 6.94 -1.49
N GLY A 85 12.40 6.86 -1.14
CA GLY A 85 11.33 7.48 -1.93
C GLY A 85 11.45 8.99 -2.06
N TYR A 86 11.75 9.68 -0.96
CA TYR A 86 12.05 11.11 -0.99
C TYR A 86 13.29 11.43 -1.82
N TYR A 87 14.33 10.58 -1.77
CA TYR A 87 15.48 10.75 -2.63
C TYR A 87 15.11 10.63 -4.12
N LEU A 88 14.28 9.66 -4.51
CA LEU A 88 13.84 9.52 -5.89
C LEU A 88 13.00 10.72 -6.35
N LEU A 89 12.03 11.17 -5.54
CA LEU A 89 11.25 12.39 -5.80
C LEU A 89 12.16 13.61 -5.96
N TRP A 90 13.14 13.77 -5.07
CA TRP A 90 14.14 14.83 -5.15
C TRP A 90 14.96 14.73 -6.43
N ARG A 91 15.44 13.53 -6.79
CA ARG A 91 16.30 13.29 -7.94
C ARG A 91 15.60 13.63 -9.25
N TYR A 92 14.35 13.21 -9.41
CA TYR A 92 13.56 13.54 -10.60
C TYR A 92 13.17 15.02 -10.62
N SER A 93 12.85 15.61 -9.47
CA SER A 93 12.63 17.06 -9.36
C SER A 93 13.87 17.85 -9.73
N MET A 94 15.05 17.40 -9.31
CA MET A 94 16.33 18.04 -9.63
C MET A 94 16.60 17.98 -11.13
N LYS A 95 16.39 16.82 -11.76
CA LYS A 95 16.56 16.66 -13.21
C LYS A 95 15.63 17.58 -14.00
N ARG A 96 14.39 17.79 -13.53
CA ARG A 96 13.36 18.54 -14.25
C ARG A 96 13.37 20.04 -13.95
N PHE A 97 13.66 20.43 -12.72
CA PHE A 97 13.47 21.80 -12.21
C PHE A 97 14.73 22.40 -11.56
N GLY A 98 15.85 21.67 -11.55
CA GLY A 98 17.09 22.07 -10.93
C GLY A 98 17.13 21.85 -9.41
N VAL A 99 18.34 21.91 -8.86
CA VAL A 99 18.61 21.59 -7.44
C VAL A 99 17.86 22.48 -6.46
N ARG A 100 17.72 23.79 -6.76
CA ARG A 100 17.06 24.73 -5.86
C ARG A 100 15.61 24.33 -5.64
N ARG A 101 14.88 24.06 -6.73
CA ARG A 101 13.48 23.66 -6.66
C ARG A 101 13.29 22.28 -6.03
N ALA A 102 14.18 21.34 -6.32
CA ALA A 102 14.14 20.01 -5.68
C ALA A 102 14.31 20.10 -4.16
N ASN A 103 15.26 20.91 -3.69
CA ASN A 103 15.46 21.16 -2.26
C ASN A 103 14.25 21.85 -1.63
N GLU A 104 13.67 22.86 -2.31
CA GLU A 104 12.45 23.54 -1.83
C GLU A 104 11.30 22.56 -1.64
N LEU A 105 11.03 21.68 -2.62
CA LEU A 105 9.91 20.73 -2.58
C LEU A 105 10.05 19.72 -1.43
N ILE A 106 11.22 19.09 -1.30
CA ILE A 106 11.46 18.13 -0.21
C ILE A 106 11.45 18.81 1.16
N SER A 107 12.05 20.00 1.25
CA SER A 107 12.04 20.73 2.52
C SER A 107 10.63 21.16 2.93
N ALA A 108 9.75 21.48 1.96
CA ALA A 108 8.36 21.79 2.25
C ALA A 108 7.63 20.58 2.84
N ILE A 109 7.89 19.36 2.34
CA ILE A 109 7.36 18.13 2.93
C ILE A 109 7.90 17.95 4.36
N TRP A 110 9.22 17.97 4.53
CA TRP A 110 9.83 17.74 5.86
C TRP A 110 9.50 18.81 6.89
N ARG A 111 9.17 20.05 6.47
CA ARG A 111 8.70 21.10 7.38
C ARG A 111 7.19 21.02 7.67
N GLY A 112 6.46 20.09 7.05
CA GLY A 112 5.01 19.96 7.18
C GLY A 112 4.21 21.04 6.43
N GLU A 113 4.84 21.76 5.49
CA GLU A 113 4.13 22.71 4.61
C GLU A 113 3.31 21.96 3.55
N LEU A 114 3.74 20.75 3.19
CA LEU A 114 3.05 19.82 2.31
C LEU A 114 2.98 18.46 2.96
N TYR A 115 1.84 17.79 2.85
CA TYR A 115 1.69 16.40 3.28
C TYR A 115 1.69 15.49 2.04
N PHE A 116 2.71 14.64 1.93
CA PHE A 116 2.77 13.63 0.87
C PHE A 116 2.03 12.39 1.35
N HIS A 117 0.83 12.16 0.82
CA HIS A 117 0.00 11.02 1.19
C HIS A 117 0.72 9.69 0.89
N ASP A 118 0.50 8.71 1.78
CA ASP A 118 0.99 7.34 1.62
C ASP A 118 2.51 7.26 1.41
N ALA A 119 3.25 8.13 2.10
CA ALA A 119 4.71 8.18 2.01
C ALA A 119 5.43 7.08 2.81
N SER A 120 4.70 6.22 3.52
CA SER A 120 5.25 5.17 4.38
C SER A 120 5.81 4.01 3.55
N GLY A 121 6.94 3.42 3.99
CA GLY A 121 7.51 2.25 3.33
C GLY A 121 7.78 2.50 1.84
N GLN A 122 7.30 1.59 0.99
CA GLN A 122 7.39 1.70 -0.47
C GLN A 122 6.33 2.62 -1.10
N GLY A 123 5.44 3.24 -0.32
CA GLY A 123 4.25 3.93 -0.83
C GLY A 123 4.53 5.03 -1.87
N ILE A 124 5.64 5.77 -1.75
CA ILE A 124 6.06 6.77 -2.74
C ILE A 124 6.34 6.16 -4.14
N GLN A 125 6.69 4.87 -4.22
CA GLN A 125 7.06 4.20 -5.48
C GLN A 125 5.86 3.55 -6.19
N ILE A 126 4.71 3.44 -5.53
CA ILE A 126 3.54 2.74 -6.05
C ILE A 126 2.39 3.72 -6.30
N PRO A 127 1.47 3.39 -7.22
CA PRO A 127 0.27 4.20 -7.41
C PRO A 127 -0.64 4.18 -6.18
N TYR A 128 -1.46 5.23 -6.03
CA TYR A 128 -2.37 5.36 -4.89
C TYR A 128 -3.56 4.39 -4.98
N CYS A 129 -4.60 4.73 -5.75
CA CYS A 129 -5.84 3.96 -5.79
C CYS A 129 -6.28 3.65 -7.22
N PHE A 130 -7.10 2.62 -7.37
CA PHE A 130 -7.63 2.23 -8.67
C PHE A 130 -9.02 1.59 -8.56
N ALA A 131 -9.99 2.19 -9.25
CA ALA A 131 -11.29 1.58 -9.49
C ALA A 131 -11.24 0.87 -10.85
N PHE A 132 -11.37 -0.45 -10.86
CA PHE A 132 -11.29 -1.25 -12.06
C PHE A 132 -12.66 -1.77 -12.49
N SER A 133 -12.86 -1.89 -13.80
CA SER A 133 -14.00 -2.61 -14.35
C SER A 133 -13.74 -4.11 -14.33
N THR A 134 -14.64 -4.85 -13.69
CA THR A 134 -14.69 -6.31 -13.69
C THR A 134 -15.09 -6.89 -15.04
N GLN A 135 -15.51 -6.06 -16.01
CA GLN A 135 -15.77 -6.48 -17.38
C GLN A 135 -14.50 -7.06 -18.05
N ASN A 136 -13.33 -6.52 -17.72
CA ASN A 136 -12.05 -7.07 -18.20
C ASN A 136 -11.88 -8.54 -17.81
N LEU A 137 -12.30 -8.91 -16.58
CA LEU A 137 -12.28 -10.30 -16.12
C LEU A 137 -13.30 -11.14 -16.90
N MET A 138 -14.48 -10.61 -17.20
CA MET A 138 -15.47 -11.31 -18.02
C MET A 138 -14.96 -11.62 -19.42
N LEU A 139 -14.19 -10.71 -20.03
CA LEU A 139 -13.72 -10.85 -21.40
C LEU A 139 -12.44 -11.67 -21.49
N LEU A 140 -11.50 -11.45 -20.57
CA LEU A 140 -10.12 -11.94 -20.68
C LEU A 140 -9.75 -12.95 -19.59
N GLY A 141 -10.50 -13.03 -18.50
CA GLY A 141 -10.08 -13.71 -17.27
C GLY A 141 -8.96 -12.94 -16.58
N ARG A 142 -8.02 -13.67 -15.97
CA ARG A 142 -6.75 -13.14 -15.44
C ARG A 142 -5.59 -13.68 -16.29
N PRO A 143 -5.23 -13.06 -17.43
CA PRO A 143 -4.20 -13.57 -18.35
C PRO A 143 -2.76 -13.32 -17.85
N TYR A 144 -2.58 -13.08 -16.55
CA TYR A 144 -1.33 -12.70 -15.91
C TYR A 144 -1.08 -13.57 -14.66
N GLY A 145 0.09 -13.37 -14.03
CA GLY A 145 0.53 -14.21 -12.91
C GLY A 145 1.15 -15.53 -13.36
N GLN A 146 1.58 -16.34 -12.40
CA GLN A 146 2.23 -17.63 -12.69
C GLN A 146 1.26 -18.63 -13.34
N LEU A 147 -0.01 -18.59 -12.93
CA LEU A 147 -1.08 -19.40 -13.48
C LEU A 147 -2.21 -18.48 -13.94
N GLY A 148 -2.22 -18.18 -15.24
CA GLY A 148 -3.30 -17.40 -15.84
C GLY A 148 -4.62 -18.16 -15.81
N SER A 149 -5.73 -17.42 -15.68
CA SER A 149 -7.09 -17.94 -15.79
C SER A 149 -7.81 -17.37 -17.02
N VAL A 150 -8.65 -18.20 -17.63
CA VAL A 150 -9.50 -17.79 -18.76
C VAL A 150 -10.77 -17.09 -18.29
N SER A 151 -11.49 -16.46 -19.22
CA SER A 151 -12.81 -15.87 -18.96
C SER A 151 -13.74 -16.82 -18.16
N PRO A 152 -14.36 -16.35 -17.06
CA PRO A 152 -15.20 -17.18 -16.22
C PRO A 152 -16.50 -17.54 -16.93
N LYS A 153 -16.94 -18.80 -16.75
CA LYS A 153 -18.18 -19.31 -17.36
C LYS A 153 -19.36 -19.36 -16.39
N ARG A 154 -19.11 -19.17 -15.09
CA ARG A 154 -20.12 -19.26 -14.03
C ARG A 154 -19.97 -18.10 -13.05
N ALA A 155 -21.06 -17.73 -12.38
CA ALA A 155 -21.09 -16.69 -11.35
C ALA A 155 -20.04 -16.96 -10.26
N ASP A 156 -19.92 -18.20 -9.80
CA ASP A 156 -18.93 -18.61 -8.80
C ASP A 156 -17.48 -18.35 -9.26
N SER A 157 -17.14 -18.76 -10.49
CA SER A 157 -15.81 -18.50 -11.06
C SER A 157 -15.54 -17.02 -11.28
N PHE A 158 -16.57 -16.23 -11.62
CA PHE A 158 -16.45 -14.79 -11.76
C PHE A 158 -16.16 -14.12 -10.41
N VAL A 159 -16.93 -14.44 -9.37
CA VAL A 159 -16.70 -13.93 -8.01
C VAL A 159 -15.32 -14.33 -7.50
N ALA A 160 -14.88 -15.57 -7.76
CA ALA A 160 -13.52 -16.01 -7.40
C ALA A 160 -12.45 -15.17 -8.08
N GLN A 161 -12.55 -14.93 -9.40
CA GLN A 161 -11.58 -14.09 -10.11
C GLN A 161 -11.61 -12.62 -9.65
N VAL A 162 -12.78 -12.06 -9.34
CA VAL A 162 -12.88 -10.71 -8.75
C VAL A 162 -12.16 -10.67 -7.40
N THR A 163 -12.38 -11.68 -6.56
CA THR A 163 -11.74 -11.80 -5.24
C THR A 163 -10.22 -11.86 -5.36
N GLU A 164 -9.70 -12.72 -6.24
CA GLU A 164 -8.26 -12.84 -6.50
C GLU A 164 -7.67 -11.54 -7.05
N THR A 165 -8.38 -10.86 -7.96
CA THR A 165 -7.91 -9.60 -8.54
C THR A 165 -7.85 -8.48 -7.50
N VAL A 166 -8.82 -8.41 -6.58
CA VAL A 166 -8.76 -7.45 -5.45
C VAL A 166 -7.53 -7.72 -4.59
N MET A 167 -7.21 -8.99 -4.33
CA MET A 167 -6.03 -9.38 -3.55
C MET A 167 -4.70 -9.10 -4.28
N ASP A 168 -4.64 -9.25 -5.60
CA ASP A 168 -3.46 -8.86 -6.37
C ASP A 168 -3.24 -7.34 -6.28
N LEU A 169 -4.28 -6.58 -6.61
CA LEU A 169 -4.21 -5.13 -6.72
C LEU A 169 -3.94 -4.48 -5.35
N SER A 170 -4.44 -5.05 -4.24
CA SER A 170 -4.14 -4.53 -2.89
C SER A 170 -2.66 -4.65 -2.50
N GLN A 171 -1.83 -5.34 -3.28
CA GLN A 171 -0.38 -5.43 -3.07
C GLN A 171 0.41 -4.51 -4.00
N GLU A 172 -0.24 -3.95 -5.02
CA GLU A 172 0.37 -3.08 -6.04
C GLU A 172 -0.02 -1.61 -5.87
N PHE A 173 -1.03 -1.32 -5.04
CA PHE A 173 -1.59 0.01 -4.78
C PHE A 173 -1.56 0.33 -3.29
N ALA A 174 -1.23 1.56 -2.93
CA ALA A 174 -1.18 2.01 -1.52
C ALA A 174 -2.56 2.26 -0.90
N GLY A 175 -3.54 2.58 -1.76
CA GLY A 175 -4.87 3.01 -1.39
C GLY A 175 -5.96 2.06 -1.86
N ALA A 176 -7.17 2.59 -2.00
CA ALA A 176 -8.35 1.79 -2.27
C ALA A 176 -8.33 1.10 -3.65
N VAL A 177 -8.71 -0.16 -3.67
CA VAL A 177 -8.99 -0.94 -4.88
C VAL A 177 -10.48 -1.25 -4.93
N ALA A 178 -11.15 -0.79 -5.97
CA ALA A 178 -12.61 -0.91 -6.08
C ALA A 178 -13.03 -1.65 -7.35
N PRO A 179 -13.71 -2.81 -7.27
CA PRO A 179 -14.32 -3.46 -8.43
C PRO A 179 -15.64 -2.74 -8.78
N GLY A 180 -15.54 -1.68 -9.59
CA GLY A 180 -16.58 -0.64 -9.70
C GLY A 180 -17.93 -1.08 -10.27
N ASP A 181 -17.95 -2.10 -11.12
CA ASP A 181 -19.15 -2.65 -11.78
C ASP A 181 -19.43 -4.10 -11.37
N PHE A 182 -18.90 -4.53 -10.21
CA PHE A 182 -18.99 -5.92 -9.75
C PHE A 182 -20.43 -6.45 -9.69
N ILE A 183 -21.33 -5.70 -9.06
CA ILE A 183 -22.74 -6.10 -8.89
C ILE A 183 -23.42 -6.26 -10.25
N VAL A 184 -23.23 -5.29 -11.15
CA VAL A 184 -23.83 -5.30 -12.49
C VAL A 184 -23.38 -6.53 -13.28
N ASN A 185 -22.08 -6.81 -13.25
CA ASN A 185 -21.51 -7.93 -13.98
C ASN A 185 -21.86 -9.29 -13.34
N LEU A 186 -21.98 -9.35 -12.01
CA LEU A 186 -22.50 -10.53 -11.31
C LEU A 186 -23.95 -10.81 -11.71
N SER A 187 -24.80 -9.78 -11.79
CA SER A 187 -26.19 -9.93 -12.23
C SER A 187 -26.30 -10.52 -13.64
N TRP A 188 -25.35 -10.23 -14.54
CA TRP A 188 -25.32 -10.85 -15.87
C TRP A 188 -25.11 -12.37 -15.80
N TYR A 189 -24.18 -12.85 -14.96
CA TYR A 189 -23.96 -14.28 -14.77
C TYR A 189 -25.17 -14.97 -14.16
N LEU A 190 -25.73 -14.39 -13.08
CA LEU A 190 -26.90 -14.94 -12.39
C LEU A 190 -28.09 -15.05 -13.35
N LYS A 191 -28.36 -14.00 -14.14
CA LYS A 191 -29.43 -14.00 -15.15
C LYS A 191 -29.21 -15.08 -16.22
N ARG A 192 -27.97 -15.25 -16.70
CA ARG A 192 -27.63 -16.28 -17.70
C ARG A 192 -27.80 -17.70 -17.15
N GLU A 193 -27.58 -17.88 -15.85
CA GLU A 193 -27.75 -19.17 -15.16
C GLU A 193 -29.20 -19.44 -14.75
N GLY A 194 -30.12 -18.51 -15.01
CA GLY A 194 -31.52 -18.63 -14.59
C GLY A 194 -31.73 -18.46 -13.09
N THR A 195 -30.74 -17.93 -12.36
CA THR A 195 -30.81 -17.71 -10.92
C THR A 195 -31.63 -16.46 -10.61
N SER A 196 -32.72 -16.62 -9.86
CA SER A 196 -33.62 -15.53 -9.49
C SER A 196 -33.55 -15.21 -8.00
N PRO A 197 -33.38 -13.94 -7.60
CA PRO A 197 -33.41 -13.57 -6.18
C PRO A 197 -34.79 -13.77 -5.52
N ASP A 198 -35.85 -13.96 -6.32
CA ASP A 198 -37.21 -14.20 -5.84
C ASP A 198 -37.39 -15.63 -5.32
N ASP A 199 -36.59 -16.58 -5.82
CA ASP A 199 -36.60 -17.98 -5.39
C ASP A 199 -35.71 -18.16 -4.16
N ALA A 200 -36.24 -18.83 -3.13
CA ALA A 200 -35.55 -18.95 -1.84
C ALA A 200 -34.19 -19.67 -1.94
N SER A 201 -34.11 -20.77 -2.69
CA SER A 201 -32.88 -21.52 -2.90
C SER A 201 -31.81 -20.72 -3.64
N ASP A 202 -32.23 -19.91 -4.62
CA ASP A 202 -31.34 -19.09 -5.44
C ASP A 202 -30.82 -17.88 -4.66
N ARG A 203 -31.66 -17.29 -3.81
CA ARG A 203 -31.25 -16.27 -2.86
C ARG A 203 -30.17 -16.79 -1.92
N ASP A 204 -30.33 -18.00 -1.38
CA ASP A 204 -29.32 -18.61 -0.51
C ASP A 204 -27.99 -18.85 -1.26
N ALA A 205 -28.06 -19.24 -2.53
CA ALA A 205 -26.86 -19.36 -3.38
C ALA A 205 -26.18 -18.00 -3.62
N ILE A 206 -26.94 -16.93 -3.87
CA ILE A 206 -26.42 -15.56 -4.01
C ILE A 206 -25.77 -15.08 -2.71
N VAL A 207 -26.41 -15.33 -1.57
CA VAL A 207 -25.85 -15.00 -0.24
C VAL A 207 -24.53 -15.73 -0.02
N ASN A 208 -24.42 -17.00 -0.41
CA ASN A 208 -23.18 -17.75 -0.32
C ASN A 208 -22.06 -17.13 -1.19
N LEU A 209 -22.37 -16.63 -2.39
CA LEU A 209 -21.38 -15.93 -3.23
C LEU A 209 -20.85 -14.66 -2.53
N TRP A 210 -21.75 -13.87 -1.95
CA TRP A 210 -21.38 -12.68 -1.19
C TRP A 210 -20.58 -13.00 0.06
N GLN A 211 -20.98 -14.04 0.80
CA GLN A 211 -20.27 -14.47 1.99
C GLN A 211 -18.82 -14.83 1.68
N LYS A 212 -18.57 -15.56 0.57
CA LYS A 212 -17.21 -15.88 0.11
C LYS A 212 -16.39 -14.62 -0.13
N PHE A 213 -16.92 -13.68 -0.92
CA PHE A 213 -16.22 -12.43 -1.24
C PHE A 213 -15.95 -11.58 0.00
N ILE A 214 -17.00 -11.31 0.81
CA ILE A 214 -16.91 -10.45 2.00
C ILE A 214 -15.94 -11.04 3.01
N HIS A 215 -15.99 -12.36 3.23
CA HIS A 215 -15.08 -13.00 4.18
C HIS A 215 -13.62 -12.83 3.76
N VAL A 216 -13.31 -13.04 2.48
CA VAL A 216 -11.95 -12.86 1.96
C VAL A 216 -11.54 -11.39 1.98
N ALA A 217 -12.41 -10.47 1.56
CA ALA A 217 -12.13 -9.03 1.58
C ALA A 217 -11.91 -8.44 2.99
N ASN A 218 -12.41 -9.11 4.03
CA ASN A 218 -12.23 -8.71 5.43
C ASN A 218 -11.19 -9.56 6.18
N ASN A 219 -10.57 -10.54 5.51
CA ASN A 219 -9.54 -11.36 6.13
C ASN A 219 -8.16 -10.82 5.76
N LYS A 220 -7.28 -10.71 6.75
CA LYS A 220 -5.94 -10.18 6.57
C LYS A 220 -5.00 -11.28 6.11
N PHE A 221 -4.54 -11.19 4.86
CA PHE A 221 -3.60 -12.17 4.29
C PHE A 221 -2.14 -11.72 4.35
N ARG A 222 -1.86 -10.41 4.27
CA ARG A 222 -0.50 -9.82 4.31
C ARG A 222 -0.49 -8.51 5.08
N PHE A 223 0.71 -7.92 5.22
CA PHE A 223 0.94 -6.63 5.89
C PHE A 223 -0.06 -5.57 5.42
N CYS A 224 -0.47 -4.69 6.33
CA CYS A 224 -1.33 -3.57 6.00
C CYS A 224 -0.49 -2.32 5.74
N GLU A 225 -0.24 -2.05 4.47
CA GLU A 225 -0.03 -0.69 3.99
C GLU A 225 -1.35 -0.27 3.32
N ALA A 226 -2.33 0.09 4.14
CA ALA A 226 -3.52 0.75 3.64
C ALA A 226 -3.77 1.95 4.55
N ALA A 227 -3.93 3.11 3.91
CA ALA A 227 -4.23 4.41 4.49
C ALA A 227 -5.19 4.39 5.70
#